data_AF-A0A084VQN3-F1
#
_entry.id   AF-A0A084VQN3-F1
#
_cell.length_a   1.000
_cell.length_b   1.000
_cell.length_c   1.000
_cell.angle_alpha   90.00
_cell.angle_beta   90.00
_cell.angle_gamma   90.00
#
_symmetry.space_group_name_H-M   'P 1'
#
loop_
_entity.id
_entity.type
_entity.pdbx_description
1 polymer ?
#
loop_
_entity_poly.entity_id
_entity_poly.type
_entity_poly.pdbx_seq_one_letter_code
_entity_poly.pdbx_strand_id
1 'polypeptide(L)'
;MAKQRTCCGWLWSPRFHGVLVGLMTLVNSISAITASVYLRLKFEDFQKVPENLSLYYRYATIDIIFVVIVLLVVSAYFIGIFTVNEYYTIPFIILLLLDFMGYVATQLATTMSSDTPELFRGKTMGTLSDIALYGYMFLTVFFLFRSLQRDRRMQEERLLGYRSLSSSSEQIMM
;
A
#
# COMPACT_ATOMS: atom_id res chain seq x y z
N MET A 1 13.44 -27.59 14.21
CA MET A 1 12.00 -27.88 14.05
C MET A 1 11.64 -27.89 12.57
N ALA A 2 11.39 -29.05 12.00
CA ALA A 2 11.03 -29.22 10.60
C ALA A 2 9.59 -28.72 10.38
N LYS A 3 9.44 -27.58 9.71
CA LYS A 3 8.13 -27.04 9.35
C LYS A 3 7.60 -27.83 8.16
N GLN A 4 6.66 -28.73 8.41
CA GLN A 4 5.83 -29.41 7.42
C GLN A 4 5.35 -28.36 6.40
N ARG A 5 5.91 -28.39 5.19
CA ARG A 5 5.43 -27.59 4.05
C ARG A 5 4.12 -28.23 3.59
N THR A 6 3.01 -27.81 4.20
CA THR A 6 1.69 -28.03 3.63
C THR A 6 1.64 -27.35 2.26
N CYS A 7 0.97 -27.96 1.28
CA CYS A 7 0.86 -27.50 -0.10
C CYS A 7 0.30 -26.06 -0.22
N CYS A 8 -0.37 -25.56 0.83
CA CYS A 8 -0.89 -24.20 0.96
C CYS A 8 -0.13 -23.30 1.97
N GLY A 9 1.08 -23.66 2.40
CA GLY A 9 1.86 -22.83 3.34
C GLY A 9 2.21 -21.43 2.82
N TRP A 10 2.17 -21.24 1.50
CA TRP A 10 2.31 -19.93 0.84
C TRP A 10 1.19 -18.94 1.15
N LEU A 11 -0.02 -19.45 1.45
CA LEU A 11 -1.22 -18.64 1.64
C LEU A 11 -1.13 -17.85 2.94
N TRP A 12 -0.33 -18.32 3.89
CA TRP A 12 -0.06 -17.67 5.16
C TRP A 12 1.24 -16.84 5.15
N SER A 13 1.88 -16.71 3.98
CA SER A 13 3.13 -15.95 3.85
C SER A 13 2.83 -14.45 3.91
N PRO A 14 3.47 -13.67 4.82
CA PRO A 14 3.35 -12.22 4.84
C PRO A 14 3.70 -11.56 3.49
N ARG A 15 4.61 -12.18 2.73
CA ARG A 15 5.00 -11.70 1.39
C ARG A 15 3.87 -11.86 0.38
N PHE A 16 3.12 -12.96 0.43
CA PHE A 16 2.01 -13.20 -0.49
C PHE A 16 0.89 -12.18 -0.26
N HIS A 17 0.47 -12.00 1.00
CA HIS A 17 -0.51 -10.98 1.36
C HIS A 17 0.00 -9.56 1.07
N GLY A 18 1.29 -9.31 1.29
CA GLY A 18 1.93 -8.04 0.95
C GLY A 18 1.85 -7.71 -0.55
N VAL A 19 2.08 -8.70 -1.42
CA VAL A 19 1.92 -8.55 -2.88
C VAL A 19 0.46 -8.31 -3.24
N LEU A 20 -0.49 -9.02 -2.64
CA LEU A 20 -1.92 -8.79 -2.86
C LEU A 20 -2.33 -7.37 -2.51
N VAL A 21 -1.87 -6.84 -1.38
CA VAL A 21 -2.12 -5.45 -0.97
C VAL A 21 -1.54 -4.47 -1.99
N GLY A 22 -0.29 -4.68 -2.44
CA GLY A 22 0.33 -3.85 -3.47
C GLY A 22 -0.42 -3.87 -4.81
N LEU A 23 -0.92 -5.05 -5.23
CA LEU A 23 -1.71 -5.20 -6.44
C LEU A 23 -3.06 -4.51 -6.35
N MET A 24 -3.75 -4.61 -5.20
CA MET A 24 -5.00 -3.89 -4.96
C MET A 24 -4.80 -2.37 -5.04
N THR A 25 -3.72 -1.84 -4.43
CA THR A 25 -3.39 -0.42 -4.54
C THR A 25 -3.08 -0.03 -6.00
N LEU A 26 -2.35 -0.86 -6.74
CA LEU A 26 -2.05 -0.62 -8.15
C LEU A 26 -3.31 -0.54 -9.01
N VAL A 27 -4.23 -1.49 -8.86
CA VAL A 27 -5.51 -1.51 -9.59
C VAL A 27 -6.33 -0.26 -9.23
N ASN A 28 -6.36 0.12 -7.95
CA ASN A 28 -7.05 1.34 -7.51
C ASN A 28 -6.46 2.60 -8.18
N SER A 29 -5.13 2.72 -8.20
CA SER A 29 -4.44 3.84 -8.86
C SER A 29 -4.70 3.91 -10.36
N ILE A 30 -4.73 2.76 -11.05
CA ILE A 30 -5.04 2.69 -12.49
C ILE A 30 -6.51 3.07 -12.73
N SER A 31 -7.43 2.64 -11.87
CA SER A 31 -8.83 3.05 -11.95
C SER A 31 -9.00 4.56 -11.78
N ALA A 32 -8.30 5.15 -10.80
CA ALA A 32 -8.32 6.59 -10.55
C ALA A 32 -7.78 7.40 -11.74
N ILE A 33 -6.62 7.02 -12.30
CA ILE A 33 -6.07 7.72 -13.46
C ILE A 33 -6.97 7.60 -14.69
N THR A 34 -7.58 6.42 -14.90
CA THR A 34 -8.48 6.19 -16.03
C THR A 34 -9.72 7.07 -15.92
N ALA A 35 -10.30 7.21 -14.72
CA ALA A 35 -11.42 8.11 -14.47
C ALA A 35 -11.04 9.58 -14.71
N SER A 36 -9.89 10.02 -14.18
CA SER A 36 -9.42 11.40 -14.33
C SER A 36 -9.05 11.77 -15.77
N VAL A 37 -8.49 10.82 -16.53
CA VAL A 37 -8.25 11.00 -17.98
C VAL A 37 -9.57 11.01 -18.76
N TYR A 38 -10.50 10.10 -18.44
CA TYR A 38 -11.81 10.05 -19.10
C TYR A 38 -12.58 11.37 -18.94
N LEU A 39 -12.58 11.95 -17.74
CA LEU A 39 -13.25 13.23 -17.48
C LEU A 39 -12.66 14.38 -18.30
N ARG A 40 -11.33 14.41 -18.47
CA ARG A 40 -10.64 15.41 -19.30
C ARG A 40 -10.93 15.24 -20.79
N LEU A 41 -10.95 14.00 -21.28
CA LEU A 41 -11.20 13.72 -22.70
C LEU A 41 -12.67 13.97 -23.06
N LYS A 42 -13.60 13.68 -22.15
CA LYS A 42 -15.03 13.82 -22.40
C LYS A 42 -15.52 15.26 -22.33
N PHE A 43 -14.95 16.05 -21.43
CA PHE A 43 -15.33 17.45 -21.24
C PHE A 43 -14.12 18.33 -21.57
N GLU A 44 -14.00 18.75 -22.82
CA GLU A 44 -12.91 19.62 -23.28
C GLU A 44 -12.93 21.01 -22.59
N ASP A 45 -14.10 21.45 -22.10
CA ASP A 45 -14.31 22.74 -21.44
C ASP A 45 -15.03 22.59 -20.09
N PHE A 46 -14.54 23.34 -19.08
CA PHE A 46 -15.10 23.39 -17.73
C PHE A 46 -16.60 23.76 -17.71
N GLN A 47 -17.05 24.60 -18.65
CA GLN A 47 -18.45 25.03 -18.75
C GLN A 47 -19.41 23.91 -19.15
N LYS A 48 -18.91 22.79 -19.71
CA LYS A 48 -19.71 21.64 -20.12
C LYS A 48 -19.79 20.56 -19.04
N VAL A 49 -19.10 20.74 -17.92
CA VAL A 49 -19.08 19.78 -16.79
C VAL A 49 -20.29 20.04 -15.89
N PRO A 50 -21.11 19.03 -15.57
CA PRO A 50 -22.18 19.16 -14.57
C PRO A 50 -21.63 19.72 -13.25
N GLU A 51 -22.36 20.59 -12.55
CA GLU A 51 -21.90 21.18 -11.27
C GLU A 51 -21.40 20.12 -10.28
N ASN A 52 -22.07 18.97 -10.23
CA ASN A 52 -21.71 17.81 -9.39
C ASN A 52 -20.32 17.23 -9.69
N LEU A 53 -19.80 17.39 -10.91
CA LEU A 53 -18.47 16.92 -11.34
C LEU A 53 -17.46 18.05 -11.51
N SER A 54 -17.88 19.31 -11.43
CA SER A 54 -17.02 20.47 -11.64
C SER A 54 -15.83 20.50 -10.68
N LEU A 55 -16.06 20.08 -9.42
CA LEU A 55 -15.05 19.98 -8.38
C LEU A 55 -14.01 18.90 -8.73
N TYR A 56 -14.45 17.69 -9.08
CA TYR A 56 -13.57 16.60 -9.54
C TYR A 56 -12.73 16.98 -10.76
N TYR A 57 -13.36 17.64 -11.75
CA TYR A 57 -12.65 18.11 -12.95
C TYR A 57 -11.58 19.15 -12.61
N ARG A 58 -11.87 20.08 -11.69
CA ARG A 58 -10.91 21.11 -11.24
C ARG A 58 -9.69 20.51 -10.54
N TYR A 59 -9.88 19.41 -9.80
CA TYR A 59 -8.80 18.72 -9.09
C TYR A 59 -8.16 17.59 -9.90
N ALA A 60 -8.65 17.28 -11.11
CA ALA A 60 -8.12 16.20 -11.94
C ALA A 60 -6.61 16.33 -12.24
N THR A 61 -6.04 17.54 -12.31
CA THR A 61 -4.57 17.71 -12.48
C THR A 61 -3.81 17.25 -11.25
N ILE A 62 -4.31 17.66 -10.08
CA ILE A 62 -3.71 17.33 -8.79
C ILE A 62 -3.84 15.83 -8.53
N ASP A 63 -4.98 15.25 -8.90
CA ASP A 63 -5.22 13.81 -8.81
C ASP A 63 -4.25 12.99 -9.68
N ILE A 64 -4.00 13.40 -10.93
CA ILE A 64 -3.02 12.72 -11.79
C ILE A 64 -1.61 12.76 -11.16
N ILE A 65 -1.18 13.90 -10.63
CA ILE A 65 0.13 14.03 -9.97
C ILE A 65 0.20 13.11 -8.74
N PHE A 66 -0.85 13.09 -7.93
CA PHE A 66 -0.94 12.22 -6.77
C PHE A 66 -0.87 10.74 -7.16
N VAL A 67 -1.58 10.33 -8.21
CA VAL A 67 -1.52 8.96 -8.71
C VAL A 67 -0.11 8.58 -9.16
N VAL A 68 0.62 9.48 -9.84
CA VAL A 68 2.02 9.21 -10.22
C VAL A 68 2.90 8.97 -8.98
N ILE A 69 2.72 9.75 -7.90
CA ILE A 69 3.44 9.54 -6.64
C ILE A 69 3.08 8.17 -6.06
N VAL A 70 1.79 7.80 -6.04
CA VAL A 70 1.34 6.48 -5.56
C VAL A 70 1.99 5.36 -6.37
N LEU A 71 2.04 5.46 -7.70
CA LEU A 71 2.68 4.45 -8.55
C LEU A 71 4.18 4.29 -8.27
N LEU A 72 4.90 5.38 -8.01
CA LEU A 72 6.30 5.33 -7.60
C LEU A 72 6.48 4.63 -6.25
N VAL A 73 5.64 4.95 -5.27
CA VAL A 73 5.66 4.33 -3.94
C VAL A 73 5.33 2.84 -4.01
N VAL A 74 4.33 2.46 -4.81
CA VAL A 74 3.96 1.05 -5.04
C VAL A 74 5.08 0.29 -5.75
N SER A 75 5.75 0.92 -6.71
CA SER A 75 6.91 0.32 -7.40
C SER A 75 8.07 0.07 -6.45
N ALA A 76 8.42 1.07 -5.63
CA ALA A 76 9.43 0.92 -4.57
C ALA A 76 9.05 -0.19 -3.58
N TYR A 77 7.78 -0.26 -3.18
CA TYR A 77 7.28 -1.30 -2.29
C TYR A 77 7.47 -2.72 -2.87
N PHE A 78 7.15 -2.93 -4.15
CA PHE A 78 7.43 -4.20 -4.82
C PHE A 78 8.93 -4.53 -4.85
N ILE A 79 9.78 -3.54 -5.18
CA ILE A 79 11.24 -3.69 -5.12
C ILE A 79 11.66 -4.17 -3.72
N GLY A 80 11.15 -3.54 -2.66
CA GLY A 80 11.43 -3.93 -1.27
C GLY A 80 11.09 -5.39 -0.95
N ILE A 81 9.95 -5.88 -1.44
CA ILE A 81 9.55 -7.28 -1.30
C ILE A 81 10.53 -8.21 -2.02
N PHE A 82 10.90 -7.88 -3.27
CA PHE A 82 11.78 -8.71 -4.09
C PHE A 82 13.23 -8.71 -3.60
N THR A 83 13.76 -7.56 -3.18
CA THR A 83 15.14 -7.41 -2.69
C THR A 83 15.28 -7.75 -1.21
N VAL A 84 14.19 -8.12 -0.53
CA VAL A 84 14.16 -8.40 0.92
C VAL A 84 14.71 -7.22 1.73
N ASN A 85 14.25 -6.01 1.42
CA ASN A 85 14.70 -4.78 2.06
C ASN A 85 13.49 -3.99 2.59
N GLU A 86 13.40 -3.91 3.91
CA GLU A 86 12.31 -3.32 4.66
C GLU A 86 12.21 -1.79 4.49
N TYR A 87 13.31 -1.10 4.15
CA TYR A 87 13.29 0.36 4.02
C TYR A 87 12.42 0.85 2.87
N TYR A 88 12.32 0.06 1.80
CA TYR A 88 11.44 0.35 0.67
C TYR A 88 9.95 0.19 1.00
N THR A 89 9.62 -0.46 2.12
CA THR A 89 8.23 -0.60 2.60
C THR A 89 7.76 0.62 3.39
N ILE A 90 8.69 1.42 3.94
CA ILE A 90 8.36 2.58 4.80
C ILE A 90 7.52 3.63 4.07
N PRO A 91 7.85 4.07 2.83
CA PRO A 91 7.01 5.04 2.11
C PRO A 91 5.58 4.55 1.91
N PHE A 92 5.40 3.25 1.68
CA PHE A 92 4.07 2.65 1.53
C PHE A 92 3.27 2.62 2.85
N ILE A 93 3.94 2.38 3.99
CA ILE A 93 3.31 2.50 5.31
C ILE A 93 2.81 3.93 5.56
N ILE A 94 3.65 4.93 5.24
CA ILE A 94 3.28 6.34 5.39
C ILE A 94 2.10 6.68 4.48
N LEU A 95 2.14 6.22 3.22
CA LEU A 95 1.04 6.41 2.27
C LEU A 95 -0.28 5.83 2.79
N LEU A 96 -0.26 4.61 3.34
CA LEU A 96 -1.46 3.98 3.93
C LEU A 96 -2.01 4.77 5.12
N LEU A 97 -1.13 5.32 5.97
CA LEU A 97 -1.55 6.16 7.09
C LEU A 97 -2.20 7.46 6.61
N LEU A 98 -1.60 8.12 5.62
CA LEU A 98 -2.16 9.33 5.02
C LEU A 98 -3.51 9.06 4.36
N ASP A 99 -3.64 7.95 3.65
CA ASP A 99 -4.89 7.54 3.01
C ASP A 99 -5.99 7.27 4.04
N PHE A 100 -5.66 6.55 5.13
CA PHE A 100 -6.59 6.33 6.24
C PHE A 100 -6.99 7.63 6.94
N MET A 101 -6.04 8.55 7.17
CA MET A 101 -6.35 9.87 7.72
C MET A 101 -7.26 10.68 6.80
N GLY A 102 -7.02 10.64 5.49
CA GLY A 102 -7.86 11.28 4.48
C GLY A 102 -9.29 10.72 4.48
N TYR A 103 -9.42 9.40 4.58
CA TYR A 103 -10.71 8.73 4.73
C TYR A 103 -11.45 9.19 6.00
N VAL A 104 -10.79 9.18 7.16
CA VAL A 104 -11.39 9.62 8.44
C VAL A 104 -11.79 11.10 8.37
N ALA A 105 -10.94 11.96 7.82
CA ALA A 105 -11.24 13.38 7.66
C ALA A 105 -12.46 13.61 6.76
N THR A 106 -12.58 12.86 5.66
CA THR A 106 -13.73 12.95 4.74
C THR A 106 -15.01 12.48 5.43
N GLN A 107 -14.96 11.37 6.16
CA GLN A 107 -16.10 10.87 6.94
C GLN A 107 -16.52 11.87 8.04
N LEU A 108 -15.56 12.50 8.72
CA LEU A 108 -15.83 13.51 9.74
C LEU A 108 -16.47 14.76 9.14
N ALA A 109 -15.91 15.26 8.03
CA ALA A 109 -16.41 16.45 7.33
C ALA A 109 -17.84 16.24 6.81
N THR A 110 -18.13 15.09 6.20
CA THR A 110 -19.48 14.75 5.71
C THR A 110 -20.48 14.57 6.85
N THR A 111 -20.05 14.03 7.99
CA THR A 111 -20.90 13.91 9.18
C THR A 111 -21.22 15.26 9.82
N MET A 112 -20.25 16.17 9.89
CA MET A 112 -20.44 17.52 10.46
C MET A 112 -21.23 18.46 9.54
N SER A 113 -21.24 18.22 8.23
CA SER A 113 -21.92 19.06 7.24
C SER A 113 -23.37 18.65 6.96
N SER A 114 -23.88 17.57 7.56
CA SER A 114 -25.21 17.02 7.27
C SER A 114 -26.22 17.34 8.38
N ASP A 115 -27.36 17.94 8.02
CA ASP A 115 -28.53 18.15 8.89
C ASP A 115 -29.26 16.84 9.25
N THR A 116 -28.92 15.73 8.58
CA THR A 116 -29.38 14.38 8.94
C THR A 116 -28.17 13.47 9.10
N PRO A 117 -27.77 13.08 10.33
CA PRO A 117 -26.60 12.24 10.52
C PRO A 117 -26.86 10.88 9.85
N GLU A 118 -26.20 10.65 8.70
CA GLU A 118 -26.34 9.46 7.84
C GLU A 118 -25.86 8.15 8.50
N LEU A 119 -25.58 8.18 9.80
CA LEU A 119 -25.14 7.06 10.62
C LEU A 119 -26.14 5.88 10.67
N PHE A 120 -27.40 6.06 10.29
CA PHE A 120 -28.47 5.17 10.76
C PHE A 120 -29.23 4.28 9.75
N ARG A 121 -28.89 4.19 8.45
CA ARG A 121 -29.70 3.28 7.59
C ARG A 121 -29.06 2.49 6.45
N GLY A 122 -27.73 2.50 6.28
CA GLY A 122 -27.10 1.62 5.29
C GLY A 122 -25.62 1.84 5.04
N LYS A 123 -25.10 3.04 5.32
CA LYS A 123 -23.67 3.38 5.20
C LYS A 123 -22.80 2.76 6.29
N THR A 124 -23.36 2.42 7.45
CA THR A 124 -22.61 1.90 8.61
C THR A 124 -21.88 0.59 8.32
N MET A 125 -22.47 -0.30 7.52
CA MET A 125 -21.79 -1.53 7.07
C MET A 125 -20.62 -1.23 6.13
N GLY A 126 -20.79 -0.27 5.21
CA GLY A 126 -19.73 0.18 4.30
C GLY A 126 -18.56 0.83 5.05
N THR A 127 -18.86 1.73 6.00
CA THR A 127 -17.83 2.36 6.83
C THR A 127 -17.05 1.33 7.65
N LEU A 128 -17.73 0.31 8.19
CA LEU A 128 -17.10 -0.73 8.99
C LEU A 128 -16.28 -1.69 8.12
N SER A 129 -16.73 -2.01 6.91
CA SER A 129 -15.94 -2.79 5.95
C SER A 129 -14.69 -2.04 5.49
N ASP A 130 -14.79 -0.73 5.28
CA ASP A 130 -13.65 0.09 4.88
C ASP A 130 -12.61 0.16 6.00
N ILE A 131 -13.05 0.36 7.25
CA ILE A 131 -12.17 0.33 8.43
C ILE A 131 -11.51 -1.05 8.58
N ALA A 132 -12.26 -2.14 8.37
CA ALA A 132 -11.73 -3.50 8.42
C ALA A 132 -10.70 -3.75 7.31
N LEU A 133 -10.93 -3.23 6.09
CA LEU A 133 -9.99 -3.31 4.98
C LEU A 133 -8.69 -2.56 5.30
N TYR A 134 -8.78 -1.31 5.78
CA TYR A 134 -7.60 -0.54 6.21
C TYR A 134 -6.84 -1.25 7.32
N GLY A 135 -7.55 -1.82 8.31
CA GLY A 135 -6.95 -2.61 9.37
C GLY A 135 -6.19 -3.84 8.83
N TYR A 136 -6.80 -4.57 7.90
CA TYR A 136 -6.15 -5.71 7.23
C TYR A 136 -4.91 -5.29 6.44
N MET A 137 -4.98 -4.21 5.66
CA MET A 137 -3.85 -3.69 4.89
C MET A 137 -2.71 -3.27 5.83
N PHE A 138 -3.03 -2.56 6.90
CA PHE A 138 -2.04 -2.09 7.88
C PHE A 138 -1.34 -3.25 8.60
N LEU A 139 -2.12 -4.22 9.10
CA LEU A 139 -1.56 -5.42 9.73
C LEU A 139 -0.70 -6.22 8.76
N THR A 140 -1.17 -6.40 7.52
CA THR A 140 -0.43 -7.13 6.48
C THR A 140 0.92 -6.48 6.19
N VAL A 141 0.94 -5.17 5.97
CA VAL A 141 2.18 -4.44 5.66
C VAL A 141 3.11 -4.39 6.87
N PHE A 142 2.56 -4.28 8.08
CA PHE A 142 3.33 -4.35 9.32
C PHE A 142 3.99 -5.73 9.51
N PHE A 143 3.24 -6.82 9.30
CA PHE A 143 3.78 -8.17 9.36
C PHE A 143 4.81 -8.43 8.27
N LEU A 144 4.58 -7.90 7.05
CA LEU A 144 5.55 -7.93 5.98
C LEU A 144 6.84 -7.21 6.39
N PHE A 145 6.75 -5.98 6.89
CA PHE A 145 7.91 -5.20 7.34
C PHE A 145 8.73 -5.98 8.37
N ARG A 146 8.07 -6.54 9.40
CA ARG A 146 8.73 -7.37 10.41
C ARG A 146 9.36 -8.64 9.82
N SER A 147 8.71 -9.26 8.83
CA SER A 147 9.25 -10.43 8.13
C SER A 147 10.51 -10.07 7.35
N LEU A 148 10.47 -9.00 6.56
CA LEU A 148 11.63 -8.53 5.78
C LEU A 148 12.80 -8.17 6.70
N GLN A 149 12.53 -7.47 7.80
CA GLN A 149 13.55 -7.12 8.78
C GLN A 149 14.19 -8.35 9.45
N ARG A 150 13.44 -9.44 9.65
CA ARG A 150 14.00 -10.71 10.15
C ARG A 150 14.83 -11.41 9.09
N ASP A 151 14.31 -11.52 7.87
CA ASP A 151 14.99 -12.21 6.78
C ASP A 151 16.31 -11.52 6.41
N ARG A 152 16.32 -10.19 6.38
CA ARG A 152 17.53 -9.40 6.14
C ARG A 152 18.59 -9.62 7.21
N ARG A 153 18.22 -9.57 8.49
CA ARG A 153 19.16 -9.85 9.60
C ARG A 153 19.79 -11.24 9.46
N MET A 154 18.99 -12.25 9.09
CA MET A 154 19.54 -13.58 8.83
C MET A 154 20.45 -13.64 7.60
N GLN A 155 20.19 -12.84 6.55
CA GLN A 155 21.09 -12.73 5.41
C GLN A 155 22.42 -12.06 5.79
N GLU A 156 22.37 -10.99 6.58
CA GLU A 156 23.55 -10.29 7.09
C GLU A 156 24.40 -11.21 7.99
N GLU A 157 23.78 -11.96 8.90
CA GLU A 157 24.46 -12.95 9.74
C GLU A 157 25.13 -14.06 8.90
N ARG A 158 24.47 -14.55 7.85
CA ARG A 158 25.07 -15.54 6.94
C ARG A 158 26.28 -14.99 6.21
N LEU A 159 26.20 -13.76 5.69
CA LEU A 159 27.31 -13.11 5.00
C LEU A 159 28.50 -12.89 5.94
N LEU A 160 28.26 -12.51 7.19
CA LEU A 160 29.30 -12.40 8.22
C LEU A 160 29.93 -13.78 8.54
N GLY A 161 29.12 -14.83 8.63
CA GLY A 161 29.60 -16.21 8.81
C GLY A 161 30.47 -16.72 7.65
N TYR A 162 30.12 -16.40 6.40
CA TYR A 162 30.97 -16.75 5.25
C TYR A 162 32.29 -15.97 5.28
N ARG A 163 32.27 -14.71 5.71
CA ARG A 163 33.48 -13.88 5.82
C ARG A 163 34.44 -14.39 6.90
N SER A 164 33.94 -14.85 8.04
CA SER A 164 34.77 -15.43 9.10
C SER A 164 35.37 -16.78 8.72
N LEU A 165 34.64 -17.60 7.94
CA LEU A 165 35.16 -18.85 7.39
C LEU A 165 36.22 -18.63 6.30
N SER A 166 36.05 -17.60 5.46
CA SER A 166 37.06 -17.20 4.48
C SER A 166 38.35 -16.73 5.16
N SER A 167 38.24 -15.87 6.20
CA SER A 167 39.44 -15.36 6.88
C SER A 167 40.14 -16.42 7.72
N SER A 168 39.41 -17.39 8.28
CA SER A 168 40.04 -18.52 8.98
C SER A 168 40.76 -19.47 8.02
N SER A 169 40.23 -19.65 6.80
CA SER A 169 40.91 -20.44 5.77
C SER A 169 42.20 -19.80 5.27
N GLU A 170 42.27 -18.47 5.20
CA GLU A 170 43.51 -17.74 4.89
C GLU A 170 44.54 -17.84 6.02
N GLN A 171 44.12 -17.90 7.28
CA GLN A 171 45.01 -18.06 8.44
C GLN A 171 45.57 -19.48 8.63
N ILE A 172 44.89 -20.51 8.09
CA ILE A 172 45.37 -21.91 8.14
C ILE A 172 46.31 -22.21 6.96
N MET A 173 46.29 -21.40 5.90
CA MET A 173 47.18 -21.54 4.73
C MET A 173 48.51 -20.78 4.84
N MET A 174 48.72 -19.97 5.89
CA MET A 174 50.03 -19.40 6.25
C MET A 174 50.71 -20.21 7.35
#